data_AF-A0A1F2TKT8-F1
#
_entry.id   AF-A0A1F2TKT8-F1
#
_cell.length_a   1.000
_cell.length_b   1.000
_cell.length_c   1.000
_cell.angle_alpha   90.00
_cell.angle_beta   90.00
_cell.angle_gamma   90.00
#
_symmetry.space_group_name_H-M   'P 1'
#
loop_
_entity.id
_entity.type
_entity.pdbx_description
1 polymer ?
#
loop_
_entity_poly.entity_id
_entity_poly.type
_entity_poly.pdbx_seq_one_letter_code
_entity_poly.pdbx_strand_id
1 'polypeptide(L)'
;MPTATRTEKLDLRLTPSAKRTLQAAAAAAQRSVSEFVLESALSRAEETLPDRRRFGLDAEQWAAFQAALDAPPRVGTRLKKLLREPSVFERQRK
;
A
#
# COMPACT_ATOMS: atom_id res chain seq x y z
N MET A 1 -16.62 10.11 6.65
CA MET A 1 -15.22 10.32 6.20
C MET A 1 -15.17 11.67 5.54
N PRO A 2 -14.30 12.61 5.95
CA PRO A 2 -14.25 13.92 5.33
C PRO A 2 -13.76 13.74 3.89
N THR A 3 -14.65 13.98 2.92
CA THR A 3 -14.28 14.06 1.50
C THR A 3 -13.46 15.32 1.32
N ALA A 4 -12.14 15.21 1.46
CA ALA A 4 -11.22 16.30 1.17
C ALA A 4 -11.49 16.79 -0.26
N THR A 5 -11.81 18.07 -0.40
CA THR A 5 -12.05 18.71 -1.70
C THR A 5 -10.77 18.63 -2.53
N ARG A 6 -10.85 18.09 -3.75
CA ARG A 6 -9.71 18.01 -4.69
C ARG A 6 -9.33 19.42 -5.16
N THR A 7 -8.43 20.09 -4.43
CA THR A 7 -7.98 21.46 -4.74
C THR A 7 -6.70 21.51 -5.57
N GLU A 8 -5.93 20.41 -5.61
CA GLU A 8 -4.66 20.35 -6.35
C GLU A 8 -4.84 19.80 -7.78
N LYS A 9 -4.09 20.36 -8.73
CA LYS A 9 -4.11 19.98 -10.14
C LYS A 9 -2.80 19.29 -10.54
N LEU A 10 -2.91 18.26 -11.38
CA LEU A 10 -1.79 17.56 -11.98
C LEU A 10 -1.81 17.80 -13.50
N ASP A 11 -0.89 18.65 -13.98
CA ASP A 11 -0.74 18.92 -15.41
C ASP A 11 0.24 17.94 -16.05
N LEU A 12 -0.22 17.18 -17.05
CA LEU A 12 0.57 16.17 -17.76
C LEU A 12 0.68 16.50 -19.24
N ARG A 13 1.89 16.44 -19.78
CA ARG A 13 2.13 16.50 -21.23
C ARG A 13 2.06 15.09 -21.81
N LEU A 14 1.23 14.92 -22.83
CA LEU A 14 0.97 13.63 -23.47
C LEU A 14 1.15 13.75 -24.97
N THR A 15 1.64 12.68 -25.59
CA THR A 15 1.54 12.53 -27.05
C THR A 15 0.09 12.20 -27.45
N PRO A 16 -0.31 12.45 -28.71
CA PRO A 16 -1.64 12.08 -29.18
C PRO A 16 -1.95 10.59 -29.05
N SER A 17 -0.95 9.72 -29.24
CA SER A 17 -1.09 8.27 -29.07
C SER A 17 -1.35 7.90 -27.62
N ALA A 18 -0.57 8.44 -26.67
CA ALA A 18 -0.77 8.20 -25.25
C ALA A 18 -2.17 8.65 -24.78
N LYS A 19 -2.63 9.82 -25.27
CA LYS A 19 -3.97 10.32 -24.96
C LYS A 19 -5.07 9.36 -25.42
N ARG A 20 -4.98 8.81 -26.64
CA ARG A 20 -5.96 7.83 -27.16
C ARG A 20 -5.96 6.55 -26.35
N THR A 21 -4.79 6.04 -25.97
CA THR A 21 -4.68 4.83 -25.13
C THR A 21 -5.35 5.05 -23.77
N LEU A 22 -5.08 6.17 -23.11
CA LEU A 22 -5.71 6.50 -21.82
C LEU A 22 -7.23 6.68 -21.94
N GLN A 23 -7.71 7.27 -23.04
CA GLN A 23 -9.14 7.39 -23.32
C GLN A 23 -9.81 6.04 -23.51
N ALA A 24 -9.20 5.14 -24.28
CA ALA A 24 -9.71 3.79 -24.50
C ALA A 24 -9.75 2.99 -23.19
N ALA A 25 -8.69 3.07 -22.38
CA ALA A 25 -8.62 2.39 -21.08
C ALA A 25 -9.66 2.92 -20.09
N ALA A 26 -9.82 4.25 -20.01
CA ALA A 26 -10.85 4.88 -19.17
C ALA A 26 -12.27 4.49 -19.62
N ALA A 27 -12.53 4.44 -20.94
CA ALA A 27 -13.80 4.00 -21.48
C ALA A 27 -14.09 2.53 -21.16
N ALA A 28 -13.10 1.64 -21.27
CA ALA A 28 -13.22 0.24 -20.89
C ALA A 28 -13.52 0.07 -19.38
N ALA A 29 -12.99 0.98 -18.55
CA ALA A 29 -13.26 1.01 -17.12
C ALA A 29 -14.55 1.77 -16.73
N GLN A 30 -15.31 2.29 -17.70
CA GLN A 30 -16.49 3.15 -17.50
C GLN A 30 -16.24 4.37 -16.61
N ARG A 31 -15.06 4.98 -16.74
CA ARG A 31 -14.62 6.10 -15.90
C ARG A 31 -14.12 7.27 -16.73
N SER A 32 -14.08 8.45 -16.10
CA SER A 32 -13.45 9.60 -16.73
C SER A 32 -11.94 9.39 -16.86
N VAL A 33 -11.30 9.99 -17.87
CA VAL A 33 -9.85 9.88 -18.07
C VAL A 33 -9.09 10.38 -16.83
N SER A 34 -9.54 11.48 -16.23
CA SER A 34 -8.93 12.03 -15.02
C SER A 34 -9.03 11.07 -13.84
N GLU A 35 -10.17 10.41 -13.65
CA GLU A 35 -10.36 9.43 -12.58
C GLU A 35 -9.52 8.18 -12.82
N PHE A 36 -9.53 7.65 -14.04
CA PHE A 36 -8.73 6.48 -14.42
C PHE A 36 -7.23 6.72 -14.20
N VAL A 37 -6.71 7.87 -14.65
CA VAL A 37 -5.30 8.23 -14.50
C VAL A 37 -4.95 8.43 -13.03
N LEU A 38 -5.79 9.13 -12.26
CA LEU A 38 -5.53 9.38 -10.85
C LEU A 38 -5.48 8.08 -10.05
N GLU A 39 -6.45 7.19 -10.24
CA GLU A 39 -6.50 5.92 -9.52
C GLU A 39 -5.34 5.00 -9.91
N SER A 40 -5.02 4.91 -11.20
CA SER A 40 -3.88 4.13 -11.67
C SER A 40 -2.57 4.66 -11.10
N ALA A 41 -2.39 5.98 -11.05
CA ALA A 41 -1.21 6.61 -10.47
C ALA A 41 -1.11 6.37 -8.96
N LEU A 42 -2.22 6.45 -8.23
CA LEU A 42 -2.26 6.17 -6.79
C LEU A 42 -1.95 4.70 -6.49
N SER A 43 -2.58 3.75 -7.20
CA SER A 43 -2.30 2.32 -7.07
C SER A 43 -0.82 2.04 -7.31
N ARG A 44 -0.25 2.64 -8.37
CA ARG A 44 1.18 2.48 -8.67
C ARG A 44 2.08 3.13 -7.63
N ALA A 45 1.69 4.26 -7.06
CA ALA A 45 2.41 4.90 -5.96
C ALA A 45 2.41 4.01 -4.71
N GLU A 46 1.29 3.37 -4.37
CA GLU A 46 1.21 2.42 -3.26
C GLU A 46 2.12 1.20 -3.45
N GLU A 47 2.23 0.68 -4.68
CA GLU A 47 3.18 -0.39 -5.00
C GLU A 47 4.66 0.05 -4.95
N THR A 48 4.93 1.30 -5.32
CA THR A 48 6.30 1.83 -5.50
C THR A 48 6.87 2.38 -4.19
N LEU A 49 6.03 2.91 -3.32
CA LEU A 49 6.47 3.44 -2.04
C LEU A 49 6.95 2.28 -1.15
N PRO A 50 8.22 2.29 -0.69
CA PRO A 50 8.78 1.22 0.14
C PRO A 50 8.09 1.10 1.51
N ASP A 51 7.32 2.12 1.88
CA ASP A 51 6.47 2.17 3.06
C ASP A 51 5.14 1.42 2.80
N ARG A 52 5.21 0.08 2.85
CA ARG A 52 4.04 -0.81 3.02
C ARG A 52 3.38 -0.56 4.39
N ARG A 53 2.76 0.62 4.54
CA ARG A 53 2.06 1.04 5.76
C ARG A 53 0.60 0.59 5.78
N ARG A 54 0.08 0.08 4.67
CA ARG A 54 -1.31 -0.36 4.53
C ARG A 54 -1.35 -1.83 4.16
N PHE A 55 -2.03 -2.61 5.00
CA PHE A 55 -2.34 -4.02 4.76
C PHE A 55 -3.86 -4.14 4.60
N GLY A 56 -4.33 -4.45 3.40
CA GLY A 56 -5.73 -4.80 3.17
C GLY A 56 -5.97 -6.23 3.66
N LEU A 57 -6.97 -6.42 4.52
CA LEU A 57 -7.43 -7.74 4.97
C LEU A 57 -8.86 -7.96 4.48
N ASP A 58 -9.17 -9.16 4.01
CA ASP A 58 -10.55 -9.58 3.80
C ASP A 58 -11.26 -9.85 5.14
N ALA A 59 -12.56 -10.18 5.11
CA ALA A 59 -13.35 -10.32 6.33
C ALA A 59 -12.87 -11.45 7.26
N GLU A 60 -12.39 -12.57 6.68
CA GLU A 60 -11.89 -13.71 7.44
C GLU A 60 -10.55 -13.37 8.11
N GLN A 61 -9.64 -12.76 7.34
CA GLN A 61 -8.36 -12.29 7.82
C GLN A 61 -8.51 -11.20 8.88
N TRP A 62 -9.51 -10.32 8.75
CA TRP A 62 -9.83 -9.30 9.74
C TRP A 62 -10.27 -9.93 11.07
N ALA A 63 -11.15 -10.92 11.03
CA ALA A 63 -11.61 -11.62 12.23
C ALA A 63 -10.44 -12.37 12.92
N ALA A 64 -9.59 -13.06 12.14
CA ALA A 64 -8.41 -13.73 12.67
C ALA A 64 -7.41 -12.75 13.30
N PHE A 65 -7.23 -11.58 12.68
CA PHE A 65 -6.36 -10.52 13.19
C PHE A 65 -6.88 -9.96 14.53
N GLN A 66 -8.18 -9.66 14.63
CA GLN A 66 -8.81 -9.21 15.88
C GLN A 66 -8.64 -10.26 17.00
N ALA A 67 -8.93 -11.53 16.72
CA ALA A 67 -8.76 -12.61 17.69
C ALA A 67 -7.30 -12.77 18.17
N ALA A 68 -6.33 -12.53 17.28
CA ALA A 68 -4.91 -12.57 17.64
C ALA A 68 -4.49 -11.38 18.51
N LEU A 69 -5.10 -10.20 18.34
CA LEU A 69 -4.86 -9.02 19.17
C LEU A 69 -5.43 -9.16 20.58
N ASP A 70 -6.60 -9.77 20.72
CA ASP A 70 -7.26 -9.98 22.01
C ASP A 70 -6.62 -11.12 22.82
N ALA A 71 -5.84 -12.00 22.18
CA ALA A 71 -5.20 -13.12 22.85
C ALA A 71 -4.03 -12.64 23.76
N PRO A 72 -3.86 -13.25 24.95
CA PRO A 72 -2.73 -12.92 25.82
C PRO A 72 -1.40 -13.25 25.10
N PRO A 73 -0.37 -12.38 25.23
CA PRO A 73 0.87 -12.53 24.48
C PRO A 73 1.60 -13.82 24.87
N ARG A 74 1.81 -14.70 23.89
CA ARG A 74 2.54 -15.96 24.09
C ARG A 74 4.00 -15.77 23.69
N VAL A 75 4.88 -15.73 24.68
CA VAL A 75 6.31 -15.59 24.42
C VAL A 75 6.90 -16.94 24.02
N GLY A 76 7.00 -17.20 22.72
CA GLY A 76 7.59 -18.43 22.17
C GLY A 76 9.05 -18.63 22.60
N THR A 77 9.44 -19.87 22.89
CA THR A 77 10.81 -20.22 23.33
C THR A 77 11.89 -19.79 22.34
N ARG A 78 11.61 -19.90 21.03
CA ARG A 78 12.52 -19.44 19.95
C ARG A 78 12.69 -17.93 19.94
N LEU A 79 11.61 -17.16 20.16
CA LEU A 79 11.69 -15.69 20.22
C LEU A 79 12.50 -15.23 21.43
N LYS A 80 12.33 -15.88 22.60
CA LYS A 80 13.18 -15.62 23.78
C LYS A 80 14.66 -15.86 23.51
N LYS A 81 14.98 -16.94 22.79
CA LYS A 81 16.36 -17.27 22.41
C LYS A 81 16.92 -16.21 21.46
N LEU A 82 16.18 -15.85 20.42
CA LEU A 82 16.59 -14.86 19.43
C LEU A 82 16.88 -13.49 20.06
N LEU A 83 16.03 -13.01 20.98
CA LEU A 83 16.24 -11.74 21.68
C LEU A 83 17.48 -11.71 22.58
N ARG A 84 18.07 -12.87 22.89
CA ARG A 84 19.32 -13.00 23.67
C ARG A 84 20.55 -13.22 22.80
N GLU A 85 20.38 -13.50 21.52
CA GLU A 85 21.49 -13.71 20.59
C GLU A 85 22.02 -12.36 20.10
N PRO A 86 23.36 -12.20 19.95
CA PRO A 86 23.94 -10.97 19.43
C PRO A 86 23.41 -10.64 18.04
N SER A 87 23.00 -9.40 17.85
CA SER A 87 22.48 -8.94 16.56
C SER A 87 23.56 -8.99 15.49
N VAL A 88 23.18 -9.31 14.25
CA VAL A 88 24.07 -9.17 13.08
C VAL A 88 24.56 -7.72 12.90
N PHE A 89 23.81 -6.74 13.43
CA PHE A 89 24.15 -5.32 13.38
C PHE A 89 25.06 -4.89 14.53
N GLU A 90 25.13 -5.65 15.63
CA GLU A 90 26.08 -5.39 16.73
C GLU A 90 27.50 -5.86 16.38
N ARG A 91 27.62 -6.87 15.52
CA ARG A 91 28.91 -7.42 15.09
C ARG A 91 29.72 -6.49 14.16
N GLN A 92 29.12 -5.45 13.60
CA GLN A 92 29.78 -4.53 12.65
C GLN A 92 30.32 -3.23 13.29
N ARG A 93 30.14 -3.03 14.61
CA ARG A 93 30.81 -1.93 15.35
C ARG A 93 32.08 -2.43 16.03
N LYS A 94 33.14 -2.66 15.25
CA LYS A 94 34.52 -2.70 15.74
C LYS A 94 35.45 -2.09 14.71
#